data_AF-A0A5E8CLT6-F1
#
_entry.id   AF-A0A5E8CLT6-F1
#
_cell.length_a   1.000
_cell.length_b   1.000
_cell.length_c   1.000
_cell.angle_alpha   90.00
_cell.angle_beta   90.00
_cell.angle_gamma   90.00
#
_symmetry.space_group_name_H-M   'P 1'
#
loop_
_entity.id
_entity.type
_entity.pdbx_description
1 polymer ?
#
loop_
_entity_poly.entity_id
_entity_poly.type
_entity_poly.pdbx_seq_one_letter_code
_entity_poly.pdbx_strand_id
1 'polypeptide(L)'
;MWNIILIIIIIEFINYLYFLRIKKIILNKEYYYGDRFDLSIRRDFLESKNQIKYIGEYIEFRKTENTNLSYIAINPLIKFFLSLYFNKTKKQARLKHMNIIYTDIQKFRNKYNISLTFNDDKKFKRFGQSDIQCCYKPLIISFIMTIIKLYSEIKLKMNGFTKYYSKQTNICYWSNKYQKNTSNNIPLFFLHGLGIGIIPYLDFIIDMAKDRLVICPVLPNISNVYFHPLKFNLKRNDFFPSFDIIYQEINQIIELHKFNKFDIVSHSFGTFIQSSLILESSFRSRLRKKIFIDPVCFHSNLTKVLKSVDQKKMDRGSNILGEITHYFVYLDVYVKYATKRNLFSMEFLWGNYRYLDENTLIILSGNDSITASDEIFEDIYKAGYGDKVEWLENANHGDLFMTSKWPHTIKRIKKYLS
;
A
#
# COMPACT_ATOMS: atom_id res chain seq x y z
N MET A 1 36.35 -18.50 -22.70
CA MET A 1 34.97 -18.06 -23.01
C MET A 1 33.93 -19.08 -22.54
N TRP A 2 34.04 -20.35 -22.93
CA TRP A 2 33.12 -21.43 -22.50
C TRP A 2 32.93 -21.57 -20.99
N ASN A 3 34.02 -21.51 -20.20
CA ASN A 3 33.93 -21.58 -18.74
C ASN A 3 33.10 -20.45 -18.13
N ILE A 4 33.15 -19.24 -18.71
CA ILE A 4 32.38 -18.07 -18.21
C ILE A 4 30.89 -18.24 -18.52
N ILE A 5 30.57 -18.67 -19.75
CA ILE A 5 29.18 -18.94 -20.14
C ILE A 5 28.58 -20.03 -19.25
N LEU A 6 29.33 -21.11 -19.00
CA LEU A 6 28.90 -22.18 -18.12
C LEU A 6 28.63 -21.69 -16.70
N ILE A 7 29.52 -20.85 -16.14
CA ILE A 7 29.33 -20.24 -14.82
C ILE A 7 28.04 -19.41 -14.79
N ILE A 8 27.79 -18.56 -15.79
CA ILE A 8 26.58 -17.73 -15.87
C ILE A 8 25.32 -18.61 -15.89
N ILE A 9 25.30 -19.68 -16.69
CA ILE A 9 24.19 -20.62 -16.76
C ILE A 9 23.95 -21.30 -15.40
N ILE A 10 25.01 -21.71 -14.71
CA ILE A 10 24.91 -22.31 -13.38
C ILE A 10 24.31 -21.33 -12.37
N ILE A 11 24.80 -20.09 -12.33
CA ILE A 11 24.29 -19.07 -11.39
C ILE A 11 22.82 -18.74 -11.70
N GLU A 12 22.46 -18.62 -12.98
CA GLU A 12 21.08 -18.38 -13.43
C GLU A 12 20.15 -19.54 -13.02
N PHE A 13 20.61 -20.78 -13.16
CA PHE A 13 19.88 -21.96 -12.70
C PHE A 13 19.68 -21.96 -11.17
N ILE A 14 20.71 -21.61 -10.40
CA ILE A 14 20.60 -21.47 -8.94
C ILE A 14 19.60 -20.37 -8.58
N ASN A 15 19.62 -19.23 -9.28
CA ASN A 15 18.66 -18.14 -9.07
C ASN A 15 17.22 -18.58 -9.39
N TYR A 16 17.02 -19.38 -10.44
CA TYR A 16 15.72 -19.96 -10.76
C TYR A 16 15.23 -20.93 -9.67
N LEU A 17 16.09 -21.81 -9.15
CA LEU A 17 15.75 -22.68 -8.03
C LEU A 17 15.39 -21.88 -6.76
N TYR A 18 16.11 -20.79 -6.50
CA TYR A 18 15.79 -19.87 -5.40
C TYR A 18 14.42 -19.21 -5.57
N PHE A 19 14.10 -18.76 -6.78
CA PHE A 19 12.76 -18.26 -7.12
C PHE A 19 11.67 -19.32 -6.90
N LEU A 20 11.85 -20.56 -7.34
CA LEU A 20 10.88 -21.65 -7.11
C LEU A 20 10.65 -21.90 -5.62
N ARG A 21 11.72 -21.83 -4.81
CA ARG A 21 11.63 -21.95 -3.35
C ARG A 21 10.80 -20.81 -2.75
N ILE A 22 11.04 -19.57 -3.14
CA ILE A 22 10.25 -18.41 -2.68
C ILE A 22 8.80 -18.58 -3.10
N LYS A 23 8.55 -18.91 -4.37
CA LYS A 23 7.21 -19.15 -4.92
C LYS A 23 6.44 -20.16 -4.06
N LYS A 24 7.07 -21.27 -3.66
CA LYS A 24 6.45 -22.27 -2.77
C LYS A 24 6.07 -21.69 -1.40
N ILE A 25 6.91 -20.83 -0.81
CA ILE A 25 6.63 -20.20 0.49
C ILE A 25 5.46 -19.22 0.39
N ILE A 26 5.44 -18.37 -0.64
CA ILE A 26 4.42 -17.32 -0.79
C ILE A 26 3.04 -17.85 -1.20
N LEU A 27 2.99 -19.02 -1.85
CA LEU A 27 1.75 -19.71 -2.19
C LEU A 27 1.03 -20.21 -0.93
N ASN A 28 1.79 -20.68 0.06
CA ASN A 28 1.23 -21.09 1.34
C ASN A 28 0.84 -19.85 2.16
N LYS A 29 -0.45 -19.63 2.41
CA LYS A 29 -0.90 -18.56 3.31
C LYS A 29 -0.91 -19.03 4.76
N GLU A 30 -0.02 -18.51 5.60
CA GLU A 30 -0.26 -18.35 7.03
C GLU A 30 -0.88 -16.97 7.20
N TYR A 31 -1.98 -16.93 7.92
CA TYR A 31 -2.68 -15.68 8.15
C TYR A 31 -1.95 -14.93 9.26
N TYR A 32 -1.79 -13.62 9.07
CA TYR A 32 -1.38 -12.73 10.14
C TYR A 32 -2.58 -12.50 11.06
N TYR A 33 -2.48 -12.95 12.31
CA TYR A 33 -3.56 -12.87 13.30
C TYR A 33 -3.22 -11.79 14.33
N GLY A 34 -3.34 -10.52 13.95
CA GLY A 34 -3.51 -9.46 14.94
C GLY A 34 -4.93 -9.54 15.53
N ASP A 35 -5.06 -9.35 16.83
CA ASP A 35 -6.35 -9.05 17.47
C ASP A 35 -6.63 -7.53 17.47
N ARG A 36 -5.94 -6.75 16.61
CA ARG A 36 -6.20 -5.31 16.39
C ARG A 36 -7.55 -5.12 15.73
N PHE A 37 -8.62 -5.35 16.49
CA PHE A 37 -9.96 -4.95 16.12
C PHE A 37 -10.13 -3.50 16.51
N ASP A 38 -9.78 -2.61 15.59
CA ASP A 38 -10.22 -1.23 15.75
C ASP A 38 -11.74 -1.19 15.46
N LEU A 39 -12.52 -0.91 16.51
CA LEU A 39 -13.97 -0.68 16.43
C LEU A 39 -14.32 0.35 15.35
N SER A 40 -13.38 1.22 15.04
CA SER A 40 -13.52 2.25 14.06
C SER A 40 -13.63 1.72 12.62
N ILE A 41 -12.93 0.63 12.28
CA ILE A 41 -13.06 -0.05 10.97
C ILE A 41 -14.47 -0.61 10.79
N ARG A 42 -15.03 -1.21 11.86
CA ARG A 42 -16.42 -1.69 11.88
C ARG A 42 -17.39 -0.53 11.64
N ARG A 43 -17.19 0.61 12.32
CA ARG A 43 -18.04 1.79 12.14
C ARG A 43 -17.94 2.35 10.72
N ASP A 44 -16.73 2.56 10.23
CA ASP A 44 -16.44 3.10 8.89
C ASP A 44 -17.03 2.21 7.80
N PHE A 45 -16.92 0.88 7.95
CA PHE A 45 -17.58 -0.05 7.03
C PHE A 45 -19.10 0.08 7.12
N LEU A 46 -19.69 0.11 8.33
CA LEU A 46 -21.13 0.21 8.55
C LEU A 46 -21.76 1.50 7.96
N GLU A 47 -20.99 2.59 7.97
CA GLU A 47 -21.36 3.92 7.47
C GLU A 47 -21.14 4.07 5.95
N SER A 48 -20.28 3.25 5.34
CA SER A 48 -20.01 3.32 3.90
C SER A 48 -21.27 3.17 3.05
N LYS A 49 -21.38 3.97 1.98
CA LYS A 49 -22.48 3.91 1.00
C LYS A 49 -22.37 2.72 0.04
N ASN A 50 -21.16 2.20 -0.15
CA ASN A 50 -20.85 1.18 -1.16
C ASN A 50 -20.68 -0.23 -0.58
N GLN A 51 -21.23 -0.50 0.61
CA GLN A 51 -21.11 -1.80 1.30
C GLN A 51 -21.59 -2.97 0.45
N ILE A 52 -22.70 -2.79 -0.26
CA ILE A 52 -23.26 -3.80 -1.15
C ILE A 52 -22.31 -4.13 -2.30
N LYS A 53 -21.81 -3.10 -3.00
CA LYS A 53 -20.83 -3.24 -4.09
C LYS A 53 -19.62 -4.02 -3.58
N TYR A 54 -19.13 -3.68 -2.39
CA TYR A 54 -17.98 -4.33 -1.77
C TYR A 54 -18.25 -5.80 -1.41
N ILE A 55 -19.38 -6.11 -0.75
CA ILE A 55 -19.74 -7.50 -0.45
C ILE A 55 -19.91 -8.32 -1.74
N GLY A 56 -20.49 -7.70 -2.77
CA GLY A 56 -20.67 -8.28 -4.11
C GLY A 56 -19.38 -8.70 -4.82
N GLU A 57 -18.26 -8.04 -4.51
CA GLU A 57 -16.96 -8.39 -5.12
C GLU A 57 -16.28 -9.58 -4.42
N TYR A 58 -16.59 -9.81 -3.14
CA TYR A 58 -15.95 -10.85 -2.32
C TYR A 58 -16.79 -12.12 -2.23
N ILE A 59 -18.10 -12.00 -2.43
CA ILE A 59 -19.01 -13.13 -2.53
C ILE A 59 -19.29 -13.28 -4.02
N GLU A 60 -18.77 -14.34 -4.63
CA GLU A 60 -18.87 -14.58 -6.07
C GLU A 60 -20.35 -14.70 -6.48
N PHE A 61 -20.92 -13.61 -6.99
CA PHE A 61 -22.12 -13.64 -7.82
C PHE A 61 -21.63 -14.06 -9.22
N ARG A 62 -22.14 -15.17 -9.77
CA ARG A 62 -21.81 -15.53 -11.16
C ARG A 62 -22.10 -14.31 -12.05
N LYS A 63 -21.14 -13.92 -12.88
CA LYS A 63 -21.12 -12.72 -13.76
C LYS A 63 -22.33 -12.54 -14.68
N THR A 64 -23.30 -13.44 -14.67
CA THR A 64 -24.41 -13.54 -15.63
C THR A 64 -25.78 -13.24 -15.04
N GLU A 65 -25.90 -12.98 -13.73
CA GLU A 65 -27.18 -12.59 -13.15
C GLU A 65 -27.11 -11.13 -12.72
N ASN A 66 -28.03 -10.31 -13.21
CA ASN A 66 -28.41 -9.07 -12.54
C ASN A 66 -28.42 -9.37 -11.03
N THR A 67 -27.54 -8.73 -10.27
CA THR A 67 -27.36 -8.98 -8.84
C THR A 67 -28.62 -8.52 -8.13
N ASN A 68 -29.68 -9.34 -8.18
CA ASN A 68 -30.86 -9.17 -7.38
C ASN A 68 -30.44 -9.57 -5.96
N LEU A 69 -30.02 -8.55 -5.20
CA LEU A 69 -29.48 -8.67 -3.85
C LEU A 69 -30.55 -9.04 -2.82
N SER A 70 -31.78 -9.31 -3.26
CA SER A 70 -32.88 -9.81 -2.46
C SER A 70 -32.52 -11.05 -1.64
N TYR A 71 -31.48 -11.80 -2.01
CA TYR A 71 -31.01 -12.98 -1.27
C TYR A 71 -29.48 -13.13 -1.20
N ILE A 72 -28.95 -13.22 0.03
CA ILE A 72 -27.52 -13.52 0.28
C ILE A 72 -27.41 -14.66 1.30
N ALA A 73 -26.55 -15.63 0.99
CA ALA A 73 -26.26 -16.74 1.89
C ALA A 73 -25.54 -16.24 3.16
N ILE A 74 -26.00 -16.68 4.34
CA ILE A 74 -25.44 -16.22 5.62
C ILE A 74 -23.98 -16.67 5.82
N ASN A 75 -23.61 -17.83 5.29
CA ASN A 75 -22.29 -18.41 5.45
C ASN A 75 -21.17 -17.58 4.80
N PRO A 76 -21.28 -17.18 3.52
CA PRO A 76 -20.38 -16.22 2.88
C PRO A 76 -20.30 -14.87 3.60
N LEU A 77 -21.41 -14.33 4.09
CA LEU A 77 -21.41 -13.08 4.88
C LEU A 77 -20.62 -13.23 6.18
N ILE A 78 -20.82 -14.32 6.93
CA ILE A 78 -20.02 -14.59 8.14
C ILE A 78 -18.54 -14.68 7.80
N LYS A 79 -18.18 -15.41 6.73
CA LYS A 79 -16.78 -15.55 6.30
C LYS A 79 -16.18 -14.19 5.90
N PHE A 80 -16.97 -13.36 5.21
CA PHE A 80 -16.61 -11.99 4.83
C PHE A 80 -16.35 -11.12 6.07
N PHE A 81 -17.32 -10.98 6.98
CA PHE A 81 -17.16 -10.16 8.18
C PHE A 81 -16.06 -10.67 9.13
N LEU A 82 -15.86 -12.00 9.26
CA LEU A 82 -14.72 -12.57 9.99
C LEU A 82 -13.38 -12.20 9.38
N SER A 83 -13.28 -12.25 8.05
CA SER A 83 -12.08 -11.82 7.34
C SER A 83 -11.89 -10.31 7.45
N LEU A 84 -12.97 -9.55 7.45
CA LEU A 84 -12.99 -8.09 7.45
C LEU A 84 -12.50 -7.50 8.78
N TYR A 85 -13.10 -7.97 9.87
CA TYR A 85 -12.91 -7.38 11.20
C TYR A 85 -11.75 -7.99 11.97
N PHE A 86 -11.48 -9.28 11.74
CA PHE A 86 -10.58 -10.03 12.61
C PHE A 86 -9.47 -10.75 11.82
N ASN A 87 -9.53 -10.71 10.48
CA ASN A 87 -8.72 -11.56 9.62
C ASN A 87 -8.73 -13.04 10.08
N LYS A 88 -9.87 -13.56 10.56
CA LYS A 88 -10.01 -14.94 11.07
C LYS A 88 -10.85 -15.82 10.17
N THR A 89 -10.61 -17.13 10.20
CA THR A 89 -11.52 -18.14 9.63
C THR A 89 -12.64 -18.46 10.63
N LYS A 90 -13.71 -19.15 10.18
CA LYS A 90 -14.75 -19.68 11.09
C LYS A 90 -14.17 -20.58 12.18
N LYS A 91 -13.21 -21.46 11.83
CA LYS A 91 -12.54 -22.37 12.80
C LYS A 91 -11.80 -21.63 13.92
N GLN A 92 -11.42 -20.37 13.68
CA GLN A 92 -10.66 -19.54 14.62
C GLN A 92 -11.54 -18.52 15.35
N ALA A 93 -12.79 -18.39 14.94
CA ALA A 93 -13.71 -17.47 15.56
C ALA A 93 -14.02 -17.95 16.98
N ARG A 94 -13.87 -17.05 17.97
CA ARG A 94 -14.39 -17.26 19.32
C ARG A 94 -15.82 -16.72 19.37
N LEU A 95 -16.56 -17.10 20.41
CA LEU A 95 -17.95 -16.67 20.61
C LEU A 95 -18.10 -15.13 20.55
N LYS A 96 -17.15 -14.38 21.14
CA LYS A 96 -17.13 -12.90 21.05
C LYS A 96 -17.11 -12.37 19.61
N HIS A 97 -16.37 -13.01 18.70
CA HIS A 97 -16.30 -12.59 17.29
C HIS A 97 -17.64 -12.86 16.59
N MET A 98 -18.20 -14.05 16.82
CA MET A 98 -19.47 -14.45 16.22
C MET A 98 -20.62 -13.54 16.65
N ASN A 99 -20.68 -13.13 17.91
CA ASN A 99 -21.71 -12.20 18.41
C ASN A 99 -21.66 -10.84 17.69
N ILE A 100 -20.45 -10.28 17.51
CA ILE A 100 -20.25 -9.02 16.79
C ILE A 100 -20.73 -9.15 15.34
N ILE A 101 -20.33 -10.24 14.67
CA ILE A 101 -20.65 -10.49 13.26
C ILE A 101 -22.15 -10.69 13.07
N TYR A 102 -22.79 -11.47 13.94
CA TYR A 102 -24.22 -11.74 13.83
C TYR A 102 -25.02 -10.44 13.99
N THR A 103 -24.63 -9.61 14.96
CA THR A 103 -25.23 -8.28 15.17
C THR A 103 -25.13 -7.41 13.91
N ASP A 104 -23.95 -7.36 13.29
CA ASP A 104 -23.73 -6.54 12.09
C ASP A 104 -24.41 -7.11 10.85
N ILE A 105 -24.50 -8.43 10.72
CA ILE A 105 -25.28 -9.07 9.66
C ILE A 105 -26.76 -8.69 9.79
N GLN A 106 -27.33 -8.67 11.00
CA GLN A 106 -28.72 -8.24 11.18
C GLN A 106 -28.91 -6.75 10.86
N LYS A 107 -27.97 -5.88 11.28
CA LYS A 107 -28.00 -4.46 10.88
C LYS A 107 -27.94 -4.29 9.38
N PHE A 108 -27.05 -5.02 8.71
CA PHE A 108 -26.89 -5.01 7.26
C PHE A 108 -28.15 -5.51 6.55
N ARG A 109 -28.72 -6.63 7.03
CA ARG A 109 -29.98 -7.20 6.55
C ARG A 109 -31.11 -6.17 6.60
N ASN A 110 -31.28 -5.50 7.74
CA ASN A 110 -32.33 -4.50 7.94
C ASN A 110 -32.11 -3.25 7.09
N LYS A 111 -30.86 -2.76 7.01
CA LYS A 111 -30.50 -1.55 6.23
C LYS A 111 -30.83 -1.71 4.74
N TYR A 112 -30.65 -2.90 4.18
CA TYR A 112 -30.78 -3.15 2.74
C TYR A 112 -31.95 -4.05 2.35
N ASN A 113 -32.81 -4.41 3.33
CA ASN A 113 -33.94 -5.32 3.14
C ASN A 113 -33.57 -6.63 2.41
N ILE A 114 -32.48 -7.26 2.85
CA ILE A 114 -31.95 -8.49 2.24
C ILE A 114 -32.54 -9.72 2.93
N SER A 115 -32.93 -10.75 2.18
CA SER A 115 -33.29 -12.04 2.76
C SER A 115 -32.04 -12.91 2.92
N LEU A 116 -31.85 -13.49 4.12
CA LEU A 116 -30.72 -14.38 4.38
C LEU A 116 -31.14 -15.82 4.07
N THR A 117 -30.39 -16.50 3.22
CA THR A 117 -30.60 -17.92 2.91
C THR A 117 -29.53 -18.78 3.58
N PHE A 118 -29.87 -20.04 3.83
CA PHE A 118 -28.92 -21.04 4.34
C PHE A 118 -28.21 -21.83 3.22
N ASN A 119 -28.65 -21.69 1.95
CA ASN A 119 -28.02 -22.35 0.81
C ASN A 119 -26.61 -21.80 0.57
N ASP A 120 -25.59 -22.67 0.61
CA ASP A 120 -24.17 -22.30 0.48
C ASP A 120 -23.70 -22.31 -1.00
N ASP A 121 -24.61 -21.99 -1.94
CA ASP A 121 -24.36 -22.06 -3.39
C ASP A 121 -23.36 -20.99 -3.87
N LYS A 122 -23.06 -20.00 -3.03
CA LYS A 122 -22.19 -18.86 -3.34
C LYS A 122 -20.81 -19.03 -2.70
N LYS A 123 -19.75 -18.88 -3.51
CA LYS A 123 -18.37 -18.96 -3.02
C LYS A 123 -17.90 -17.62 -2.46
N PHE A 124 -17.42 -17.63 -1.22
CA PHE A 124 -16.68 -16.50 -0.67
C PHE A 124 -15.22 -16.58 -1.13
N LYS A 125 -14.77 -15.57 -1.87
CA LYS A 125 -13.36 -15.39 -2.22
C LYS A 125 -12.69 -14.55 -1.14
N ARG A 126 -11.98 -15.22 -0.24
CA ARG A 126 -11.27 -14.50 0.83
C ARG A 126 -10.10 -13.71 0.28
N PHE A 127 -9.88 -12.51 0.83
CA PHE A 127 -8.68 -11.75 0.54
C PHE A 127 -7.40 -12.58 0.76
N GLY A 128 -6.49 -12.47 -0.20
CA GLY A 128 -5.22 -13.18 -0.24
C GLY A 128 -5.28 -14.69 -0.39
N GLN A 129 -6.44 -15.24 -0.73
CA GLN A 129 -6.55 -16.59 -1.28
C GLN A 129 -6.50 -16.61 -2.81
N SER A 130 -6.47 -15.45 -3.47
CA SER A 130 -6.25 -15.37 -4.91
C SER A 130 -4.92 -16.03 -5.30
N ASP A 131 -4.93 -16.68 -6.45
CA ASP A 131 -3.72 -17.22 -7.07
C ASP A 131 -2.68 -16.12 -7.24
N ILE A 132 -1.42 -16.46 -6.95
CA ILE A 132 -0.30 -15.58 -7.24
C ILE A 132 0.30 -15.99 -8.57
N GLN A 133 0.10 -15.13 -9.56
CA GLN A 133 0.85 -15.17 -10.80
C GLN A 133 2.05 -14.24 -10.66
N CYS A 134 3.22 -14.84 -10.50
CA CYS A 134 4.50 -14.15 -10.45
C CYS A 134 5.43 -14.71 -11.53
N CYS A 135 6.29 -13.84 -12.05
CA CYS A 135 7.31 -14.22 -13.03
C CYS A 135 8.66 -14.43 -12.36
N TYR A 136 9.49 -15.27 -13.00
CA TYR A 136 10.90 -15.34 -12.67
C TYR A 136 11.60 -14.05 -13.13
N LYS A 137 12.52 -13.52 -12.30
CA LYS A 137 13.35 -12.37 -12.63
C LYS A 137 14.78 -12.86 -12.93
N PRO A 138 15.21 -12.84 -14.20
CA PRO A 138 16.56 -13.24 -14.58
C PRO A 138 17.64 -12.37 -13.92
N LEU A 139 18.85 -12.91 -13.76
CA LEU A 139 19.93 -12.18 -13.08
C LEU A 139 20.28 -10.87 -13.78
N ILE A 140 20.19 -10.81 -15.10
CA ILE A 140 20.44 -9.58 -15.86
C ILE A 140 19.48 -8.45 -15.44
N ILE A 141 18.23 -8.77 -15.13
CA ILE A 141 17.25 -7.79 -14.65
C ILE A 141 17.59 -7.39 -13.22
N SER A 142 17.95 -8.33 -12.35
CA SER A 142 18.42 -8.03 -10.99
C SER A 142 19.66 -7.14 -11.00
N PHE A 143 20.55 -7.33 -11.96
CA PHE A 143 21.74 -6.50 -12.17
C PHE A 143 21.36 -5.08 -12.61
N ILE A 144 20.46 -4.93 -13.60
CA ILE A 144 19.93 -3.62 -14.02
C ILE A 144 19.28 -2.89 -12.84
N MET A 145 18.45 -3.58 -12.06
CA MET A 145 17.82 -3.01 -10.85
C MET A 145 18.86 -2.60 -9.80
N THR A 146 19.97 -3.32 -9.70
CA THR A 146 21.10 -2.96 -8.82
C THR A 146 21.81 -1.70 -9.31
N ILE A 147 22.02 -1.54 -10.62
CA ILE A 147 22.58 -0.30 -11.20
C ILE A 147 21.64 0.89 -10.93
N ILE A 148 20.35 0.71 -11.19
CA ILE A 148 19.31 1.73 -10.95
C ILE A 148 19.30 2.14 -9.47
N LYS A 149 19.37 1.17 -8.55
CA LYS A 149 19.54 1.42 -7.13
C LYS A 149 20.81 2.22 -6.85
N LEU A 150 21.97 1.78 -7.32
CA LEU A 150 23.25 2.46 -7.08
C LEU A 150 23.23 3.91 -7.55
N TYR A 151 22.66 4.18 -8.72
CA TYR A 151 22.44 5.53 -9.22
C TYR A 151 21.65 6.38 -8.20
N SER A 152 20.54 5.86 -7.69
CA SER A 152 19.74 6.56 -6.68
C SER A 152 20.50 6.82 -5.38
N GLU A 153 21.29 5.84 -4.91
CA GLU A 153 22.07 5.97 -3.68
C GLU A 153 23.19 7.00 -3.84
N ILE A 154 23.85 7.04 -5.01
CA ILE A 154 24.88 8.02 -5.34
C ILE A 154 24.26 9.42 -5.41
N LYS A 155 23.15 9.59 -6.13
CA LYS A 155 22.47 10.89 -6.25
C LYS A 155 22.07 11.43 -4.88
N LEU A 156 21.53 10.60 -3.99
CA LEU A 156 21.18 10.99 -2.63
C LEU A 156 22.40 11.35 -1.79
N LYS A 157 23.47 10.53 -1.82
CA LYS A 157 24.73 10.82 -1.10
C LYS A 157 25.35 12.15 -1.54
N MET A 158 25.38 12.41 -2.85
CA MET A 158 25.86 13.69 -3.40
C MET A 158 25.03 14.89 -2.94
N ASN A 159 23.76 14.67 -2.58
CA ASN A 159 22.86 15.69 -2.05
C ASN A 159 22.73 15.64 -0.51
N GLY A 160 23.75 15.12 0.19
CA GLY A 160 23.85 15.21 1.65
C GLY A 160 23.02 14.20 2.43
N PHE A 161 22.47 13.17 1.78
CA PHE A 161 21.76 12.09 2.45
C PHE A 161 22.70 11.00 2.95
N THR A 162 22.38 10.49 4.14
CA THR A 162 22.98 9.32 4.75
C THR A 162 21.96 8.19 4.78
N LYS A 163 22.41 6.97 4.51
CA LYS A 163 21.60 5.76 4.60
C LYS A 163 21.75 5.12 5.96
N TYR A 164 20.64 4.79 6.57
CA TYR A 164 20.54 4.10 7.85
C TYR A 164 19.88 2.74 7.65
N TYR A 165 20.24 1.78 8.50
CA TYR A 165 19.68 0.43 8.46
C TYR A 165 19.35 -0.03 9.87
N SER A 166 18.09 -0.37 10.10
CA SER A 166 17.64 -0.95 11.35
C SER A 166 17.77 -2.47 11.30
N LYS A 167 18.66 -3.02 12.13
CA LYS A 167 18.83 -4.48 12.25
C LYS A 167 17.57 -5.14 12.83
N GLN A 168 16.80 -4.43 13.65
CA GLN A 168 15.62 -4.95 14.34
C GLN A 168 14.45 -5.15 13.38
N THR A 169 14.22 -4.19 12.49
CA THR A 169 13.08 -4.21 11.56
C THR A 169 13.48 -4.63 10.15
N ASN A 170 14.78 -4.67 9.86
CA ASN A 170 15.36 -4.96 8.55
C ASN A 170 14.93 -3.93 7.48
N ILE A 171 14.59 -2.71 7.92
CA ILE A 171 14.21 -1.59 7.05
C ILE A 171 15.41 -0.65 6.90
N CYS A 172 15.60 -0.14 5.68
CA CYS A 172 16.54 0.94 5.40
C CYS A 172 15.76 2.25 5.34
N TYR A 173 16.39 3.36 5.73
CA TYR A 173 15.87 4.69 5.43
C TYR A 173 16.99 5.65 5.04
N TRP A 174 16.64 6.66 4.24
CA TRP A 174 17.53 7.77 3.90
C TRP A 174 17.15 8.99 4.72
N SER A 175 18.15 9.74 5.19
CA SER A 175 17.95 11.00 5.90
C SER A 175 19.05 11.99 5.54
N ASN A 176 18.71 13.25 5.26
CA ASN A 176 19.70 14.30 5.02
C ASN A 176 20.26 14.84 6.34
N LYS A 177 21.52 15.32 6.30
CA LYS A 177 22.06 16.10 7.42
C LYS A 177 21.52 17.52 7.33
N TYR A 178 20.40 17.79 8.00
CA TYR A 178 19.88 19.14 8.11
C TYR A 178 20.38 19.80 9.40
N GLN A 179 21.27 20.79 9.27
CA GLN A 179 21.93 21.49 10.40
C GLN A 179 21.50 22.96 10.50
N LYS A 180 20.21 23.27 10.32
CA LYS A 180 19.73 24.60 10.74
C LYS A 180 19.38 24.56 12.22
N ASN A 181 20.17 25.27 13.02
CA ASN A 181 20.01 25.51 14.46
C ASN A 181 18.73 26.33 14.75
N THR A 182 17.57 25.76 14.48
CA THR A 182 16.30 26.32 14.89
C THR A 182 15.42 25.20 15.42
N SER A 183 14.99 25.35 16.68
CA SER A 183 14.09 24.46 17.44
C SER A 183 12.73 24.20 16.77
N ASN A 184 12.46 24.81 15.61
CA ASN A 184 11.20 24.74 14.85
C ASN A 184 11.27 23.91 13.55
N ASN A 185 12.37 23.19 13.29
CA ASN A 185 12.47 22.39 12.06
C ASN A 185 11.70 21.07 12.18
N ILE A 186 10.49 21.08 11.65
CA ILE A 186 9.64 19.89 11.59
C ILE A 186 10.21 18.96 10.49
N PRO A 187 10.53 17.70 10.78
CA PRO A 187 10.97 16.74 9.77
C PRO A 187 9.80 16.32 8.87
N LEU A 188 10.13 15.95 7.63
CA LEU A 188 9.20 15.39 6.66
C LEU A 188 9.50 13.91 6.45
N PHE A 189 8.52 13.04 6.71
CA PHE A 189 8.56 11.66 6.24
C PHE A 189 8.00 11.59 4.83
N PHE A 190 8.77 11.02 3.91
CA PHE A 190 8.32 10.70 2.56
C PHE A 190 8.10 9.19 2.41
N LEU A 191 6.86 8.78 2.16
CA LEU A 191 6.46 7.38 2.01
C LEU A 191 6.18 7.07 0.54
N HIS A 192 7.08 6.33 -0.10
CA HIS A 192 7.02 6.06 -1.53
C HIS A 192 5.96 5.02 -1.91
N GLY A 193 5.50 5.09 -3.16
CA GLY A 193 4.60 4.10 -3.77
C GLY A 193 5.30 2.80 -4.20
N LEU A 194 4.52 1.84 -4.67
CA LEU A 194 5.03 0.61 -5.27
C LEU A 194 5.69 0.93 -6.61
N GLY A 195 6.90 0.40 -6.83
CA GLY A 195 7.64 0.67 -8.06
C GLY A 195 9.11 0.36 -7.89
N ILE A 196 9.97 1.18 -8.50
CA ILE A 196 11.43 1.12 -8.39
C ILE A 196 11.97 1.93 -7.20
N GLY A 197 11.26 1.90 -6.07
CA GLY A 197 11.69 2.55 -4.82
C GLY A 197 11.59 4.06 -4.88
N ILE A 198 12.56 4.76 -4.30
CA ILE A 198 12.54 6.22 -4.19
C ILE A 198 12.97 6.96 -5.47
N ILE A 199 13.36 6.22 -6.52
CA ILE A 199 13.91 6.78 -7.76
C ILE A 199 13.00 7.80 -8.45
N PRO A 200 11.69 7.53 -8.65
CA PRO A 200 10.79 8.50 -9.29
C PRO A 200 10.65 9.81 -8.49
N TYR A 201 11.05 9.80 -7.23
CA TYR A 201 10.81 10.88 -6.28
C TYR A 201 12.11 11.62 -5.93
N LEU A 202 13.26 11.28 -6.54
CA LEU A 202 14.56 11.82 -6.16
C LEU A 202 14.59 13.35 -6.22
N ASP A 203 14.07 13.94 -7.30
CA ASP A 203 14.11 15.39 -7.48
C ASP A 203 13.22 16.10 -6.44
N PHE A 204 12.04 15.54 -6.15
CA PHE A 204 11.17 16.01 -5.09
C PHE A 204 11.82 15.92 -3.70
N ILE A 205 12.40 14.75 -3.37
CA ILE A 205 13.04 14.49 -2.07
C ILE A 205 14.23 15.44 -1.85
N ILE A 206 15.09 15.60 -2.87
CA ILE A 206 16.25 16.49 -2.83
C ILE A 206 15.80 17.94 -2.71
N ASP A 207 14.77 18.35 -3.44
CA ASP A 207 14.26 19.71 -3.41
C ASP A 207 13.60 20.06 -2.07
N MET A 208 12.94 19.10 -1.42
CA MET A 208 12.41 19.26 -0.06
C MET A 208 13.53 19.33 0.99
N ALA A 209 14.61 18.58 0.80
CA ALA A 209 15.73 18.51 1.74
C ALA A 209 16.59 19.79 1.80
N LYS A 210 16.37 20.75 0.89
CA LYS A 210 17.01 22.08 0.95
C LYS A 210 16.59 22.88 2.18
N ASP A 211 15.33 22.73 2.61
CA ASP A 211 14.71 23.59 3.61
C ASP A 211 14.35 22.87 4.91
N ARG A 212 14.53 21.54 4.97
CA ARG A 212 14.20 20.74 6.16
C ARG A 212 14.87 19.37 6.20
N LEU A 213 14.74 18.70 7.34
CA LEU A 213 15.05 17.29 7.50
C LEU A 213 14.01 16.43 6.77
N VAL A 214 14.45 15.55 5.88
CA VAL A 214 13.62 14.63 5.10
C VAL A 214 14.06 13.21 5.38
N ILE A 215 13.10 12.35 5.73
CA ILE A 215 13.30 10.95 6.04
C ILE A 215 12.51 10.12 5.05
N CYS A 216 13.20 9.23 4.34
CA CYS A 216 12.61 8.36 3.33
C CYS A 216 12.84 6.89 3.71
N PRO A 217 11.93 6.26 4.48
CA PRO A 217 11.93 4.83 4.66
C PRO A 217 11.79 4.12 3.31
N VAL A 218 12.64 3.14 3.07
CA VAL A 218 12.62 2.32 1.87
C VAL A 218 11.95 1.00 2.22
N LEU A 219 10.68 0.89 1.84
CA LEU A 219 9.87 -0.28 2.16
C LEU A 219 10.36 -1.47 1.30
N PRO A 220 10.80 -2.57 1.92
CA PRO A 220 11.25 -3.74 1.19
C PRO A 220 10.08 -4.31 0.38
N ASN A 221 10.37 -4.81 -0.82
CA ASN A 221 9.39 -5.49 -1.69
C ASN A 221 8.21 -4.64 -2.20
N ILE A 222 8.15 -3.38 -1.80
CA ILE A 222 7.38 -2.29 -2.44
C ILE A 222 8.30 -1.47 -3.35
N SER A 223 9.54 -1.29 -2.92
CA SER A 223 10.57 -0.57 -3.69
C SER A 223 11.18 -1.39 -4.84
N ASN A 224 11.01 -2.72 -4.86
CA ASN A 224 11.46 -3.67 -5.91
C ASN A 224 12.92 -3.54 -6.41
N VAL A 225 13.75 -2.70 -5.78
CA VAL A 225 15.19 -2.54 -6.06
C VAL A 225 16.01 -2.82 -4.79
N TYR A 226 15.36 -2.80 -3.62
CA TYR A 226 15.93 -3.24 -2.36
C TYR A 226 15.42 -4.66 -2.06
N PHE A 227 16.15 -5.63 -2.60
CA PHE A 227 15.92 -7.04 -2.31
C PHE A 227 16.60 -7.42 -1.00
N HIS A 228 16.01 -8.38 -0.30
CA HIS A 228 16.73 -9.01 0.80
C HIS A 228 17.87 -9.88 0.26
N PRO A 229 19.02 -9.91 0.95
CA PRO A 229 20.12 -10.78 0.57
C PRO A 229 19.66 -12.24 0.51
N LEU A 230 20.35 -13.07 -0.28
CA LEU A 230 20.12 -14.52 -0.33
C LEU A 230 20.16 -15.09 1.09
N LYS A 231 18.98 -15.42 1.62
CA LYS A 231 18.82 -16.06 2.93
C LYS A 231 18.49 -17.53 2.74
N PHE A 232 19.23 -18.40 3.44
CA PHE A 232 18.93 -19.83 3.49
C PHE A 232 17.71 -20.14 4.36
N ASN A 233 17.45 -19.35 5.41
CA ASN A 233 16.29 -19.48 6.28
C ASN A 233 15.32 -18.33 6.05
N LEU A 234 14.52 -18.44 4.99
CA LEU A 234 13.50 -17.47 4.63
C LEU A 234 12.31 -17.53 5.59
N LYS A 235 12.03 -16.42 6.26
CA LYS A 235 10.81 -16.18 7.03
C LYS A 235 9.88 -15.29 6.22
N ARG A 236 8.57 -15.34 6.52
CA ARG A 236 7.57 -14.50 5.86
C ARG A 236 7.84 -13.00 5.95
N ASN A 237 8.29 -12.56 7.12
CA ASN A 237 8.66 -11.16 7.37
C ASN A 237 9.92 -10.73 6.58
N ASP A 238 10.65 -11.67 5.97
CA ASP A 238 11.70 -11.36 4.98
C ASP A 238 11.12 -11.03 3.60
N PHE A 239 9.81 -11.19 3.35
CA PHE A 239 9.19 -10.84 2.06
C PHE A 239 8.29 -9.61 2.15
N PHE A 240 7.77 -9.29 3.33
CA PHE A 240 7.13 -8.01 3.61
C PHE A 240 7.03 -7.87 5.13
N PRO A 241 7.55 -6.80 5.74
CA PRO A 241 7.42 -6.59 7.17
C PRO A 241 5.94 -6.44 7.52
N SER A 242 5.53 -7.00 8.66
CA SER A 242 4.20 -6.69 9.18
C SER A 242 4.10 -5.20 9.50
N PHE A 243 2.89 -4.65 9.47
CA PHE A 243 2.68 -3.23 9.76
C PHE A 243 3.14 -2.87 11.18
N ASP A 244 3.04 -3.79 12.13
CA ASP A 244 3.64 -3.65 13.47
C ASP A 244 5.14 -3.35 13.42
N ILE A 245 5.88 -4.01 12.51
CA ILE A 245 7.32 -3.79 12.32
C ILE A 245 7.55 -2.43 11.65
N ILE A 246 6.73 -2.05 10.67
CA ILE A 246 6.81 -0.73 10.02
C ILE A 246 6.53 0.39 11.03
N TYR A 247 5.50 0.25 11.85
CA TYR A 247 5.17 1.18 12.94
C TYR A 247 6.31 1.27 13.95
N GLN A 248 6.85 0.12 14.39
CA GLN A 248 8.01 0.09 15.29
C GLN A 248 9.20 0.83 14.70
N GLU A 249 9.51 0.61 13.42
CA GLU A 249 10.61 1.30 12.75
C GLU A 249 10.41 2.82 12.74
N ILE A 250 9.24 3.27 12.31
CA ILE A 250 8.97 4.70 12.22
C ILE A 250 9.01 5.33 13.62
N ASN A 251 8.44 4.66 14.64
CA ASN A 251 8.52 5.13 16.01
C ASN A 251 9.98 5.17 16.51
N GLN A 252 10.81 4.18 16.18
CA GLN A 252 12.24 4.18 16.52
C GLN A 252 13.00 5.35 15.89
N ILE A 253 12.74 5.64 14.61
CA ILE A 253 13.32 6.80 13.93
C ILE A 253 12.93 8.08 14.66
N ILE A 254 11.63 8.21 14.96
CA ILE A 254 11.07 9.37 15.65
C ILE A 254 11.72 9.58 17.03
N GLU A 255 11.90 8.51 17.80
CA GLU A 255 12.54 8.57 19.13
C GLU A 255 14.05 8.84 19.04
N LEU A 256 14.75 8.18 18.12
CA LEU A 256 16.19 8.34 17.92
C LEU A 256 16.56 9.79 17.58
N HIS A 257 15.74 10.45 16.78
CA HIS A 257 15.93 11.84 16.41
C HIS A 257 15.14 12.84 17.27
N LYS A 258 14.40 12.36 18.29
CA LYS A 258 13.63 13.17 19.25
C LYS A 258 12.63 14.14 18.60
N PHE A 259 11.86 13.67 17.62
CA PHE A 259 10.91 14.52 16.91
C PHE A 259 9.62 14.76 17.70
N ASN A 260 9.36 15.99 18.14
CA ASN A 260 8.10 16.31 18.82
C ASN A 260 6.90 16.36 17.84
N LYS A 261 7.14 16.90 16.64
CA LYS A 261 6.17 16.95 15.54
C LYS A 261 6.86 16.51 14.26
N PHE A 262 6.09 16.03 13.29
CA PHE A 262 6.57 15.70 11.94
C PHE A 262 5.45 15.86 10.91
N ASP A 263 5.82 16.02 9.65
CA ASP A 263 4.88 15.99 8.52
C ASP A 263 5.04 14.68 7.73
N ILE A 264 4.01 14.29 6.98
CA ILE A 264 4.08 13.17 6.04
C ILE A 264 3.61 13.61 4.66
N VAL A 265 4.39 13.22 3.65
CA VAL A 265 3.95 13.14 2.26
C VAL A 265 3.98 11.66 1.86
N SER A 266 2.87 11.14 1.34
CA SER A 266 2.82 9.78 0.81
C SER A 266 2.21 9.73 -0.57
N HIS A 267 2.69 8.78 -1.37
CA HIS A 267 2.19 8.50 -2.71
C HIS A 267 1.74 7.05 -2.83
N SER A 268 0.59 6.81 -3.48
CA SER A 268 0.14 5.46 -3.84
C SER A 268 0.23 4.51 -2.65
N PHE A 269 0.90 3.36 -2.75
CA PHE A 269 1.07 2.40 -1.65
C PHE A 269 1.55 3.03 -0.32
N GLY A 270 2.37 4.08 -0.34
CA GLY A 270 2.79 4.80 0.86
C GLY A 270 1.62 5.38 1.66
N THR A 271 0.49 5.66 1.01
CA THR A 271 -0.74 6.14 1.65
C THR A 271 -1.37 5.10 2.57
N PHE A 272 -1.17 3.79 2.31
CA PHE A 272 -1.58 2.73 3.24
C PHE A 272 -0.76 2.74 4.52
N ILE A 273 0.55 3.01 4.41
CA ILE A 273 1.40 3.15 5.59
C ILE A 273 0.96 4.37 6.38
N GLN A 274 0.78 5.52 5.72
CA GLN A 274 0.30 6.74 6.36
C GLN A 274 -1.06 6.53 7.06
N SER A 275 -2.02 5.88 6.39
CA SER A 275 -3.36 5.66 6.94
C SER A 275 -3.34 4.75 8.16
N SER A 276 -2.50 3.71 8.14
CA SER A 276 -2.28 2.80 9.28
C SER A 276 -1.65 3.51 10.47
N LEU A 277 -0.62 4.33 10.25
CA LEU A 277 0.05 5.06 11.34
C LEU A 277 -0.89 6.03 12.07
N ILE A 278 -1.81 6.66 11.35
CA ILE A 278 -2.75 7.65 11.91
C ILE A 278 -3.83 7.01 12.79
N LEU A 279 -4.08 5.70 12.66
CA LEU A 279 -4.95 4.97 13.59
C LEU A 279 -4.38 4.94 15.01
N GLU A 280 -3.04 4.96 15.14
CA GLU A 280 -2.36 5.00 16.43
C GLU A 280 -2.38 6.42 17.00
N SER A 281 -3.07 6.59 18.14
CA SER A 281 -3.25 7.91 18.77
C SER A 281 -1.93 8.60 19.14
N SER A 282 -0.95 7.82 19.60
CA SER A 282 0.41 8.26 19.90
C SER A 282 1.05 8.94 18.69
N PHE A 283 0.93 8.32 17.52
CA PHE A 283 1.49 8.82 16.27
C PHE A 283 0.71 10.04 15.76
N ARG A 284 -0.63 9.93 15.71
CA ARG A 284 -1.52 11.00 15.26
C ARG A 284 -1.34 12.29 16.06
N SER A 285 -1.06 12.20 17.36
CA SER A 285 -0.82 13.38 18.20
C SER A 285 0.46 14.17 17.82
N ARG A 286 1.40 13.55 17.13
CA ARG A 286 2.69 14.15 16.71
C ARG A 286 2.68 14.58 15.23
N LEU A 287 1.72 14.09 14.44
CA LEU A 287 1.58 14.48 13.05
C LEU A 287 1.09 15.94 12.94
N ARG A 288 1.86 16.82 12.30
CA ARG A 288 1.45 18.20 12.03
C ARG A 288 0.71 18.29 10.70
N LYS A 289 1.37 18.07 9.57
CA LYS A 289 0.73 18.09 8.23
C LYS A 289 0.73 16.72 7.59
N LYS A 290 -0.33 16.44 6.83
CA LYS A 290 -0.48 15.18 6.09
C LYS A 290 -0.87 15.43 4.64
N ILE A 291 -0.11 14.86 3.72
CA ILE A 291 -0.31 15.01 2.28
C ILE A 291 -0.47 13.63 1.65
N PHE A 292 -1.58 13.42 0.97
CA PHE A 292 -1.89 12.18 0.24
C PHE A 292 -1.86 12.46 -1.26
N ILE A 293 -1.05 11.73 -2.01
CA ILE A 293 -0.93 11.88 -3.45
C ILE A 293 -1.34 10.56 -4.10
N ASP A 294 -2.32 10.61 -5.00
CA ASP A 294 -2.96 9.45 -5.62
C ASP A 294 -3.24 8.32 -4.59
N PRO A 295 -4.02 8.62 -3.53
CA PRO A 295 -4.20 7.72 -2.41
C PRO A 295 -4.91 6.44 -2.80
N VAL A 296 -4.42 5.30 -2.29
CA VAL A 296 -5.06 3.98 -2.41
C VAL A 296 -5.73 3.54 -1.09
N CYS A 297 -5.58 4.34 -0.03
CA CYS A 297 -6.09 4.06 1.32
C CYS A 297 -7.56 4.41 1.58
N PHE A 298 -8.30 4.90 0.59
CA PHE A 298 -9.74 5.19 0.74
C PHE A 298 -10.61 4.02 0.26
N HIS A 299 -11.77 3.80 0.91
CA HIS A 299 -12.68 2.71 0.54
C HIS A 299 -13.19 2.79 -0.90
N SER A 300 -13.37 3.99 -1.44
CA SER A 300 -13.80 4.21 -2.83
C SER A 300 -12.83 3.61 -3.86
N ASN A 301 -11.56 3.38 -3.49
CA ASN A 301 -10.55 2.80 -4.37
C ASN A 301 -10.56 1.28 -4.47
N LEU A 302 -11.26 0.62 -3.56
CA LEU A 302 -11.05 -0.79 -3.27
C LEU A 302 -11.20 -1.68 -4.50
N THR A 303 -12.29 -1.49 -5.25
CA THR A 303 -12.55 -2.22 -6.51
C THR A 303 -11.45 -2.00 -7.54
N LYS A 304 -11.05 -0.74 -7.75
CA LYS A 304 -10.14 -0.35 -8.83
C LYS A 304 -8.71 -0.80 -8.52
N VAL A 305 -8.29 -0.69 -7.26
CA VAL A 305 -7.01 -1.22 -6.77
C VAL A 305 -6.98 -2.75 -6.81
N LEU A 306 -8.07 -3.44 -6.42
CA LEU A 306 -8.14 -4.89 -6.53
C LEU A 306 -7.99 -5.35 -7.98
N LYS A 307 -8.72 -4.68 -8.88
CA LYS A 307 -8.63 -4.92 -10.32
C LYS A 307 -7.23 -4.62 -10.84
N SER A 308 -6.59 -3.49 -10.50
CA SER A 308 -5.26 -3.15 -11.01
C SER A 308 -4.19 -4.14 -10.54
N VAL A 309 -4.28 -4.65 -9.31
CA VAL A 309 -3.35 -5.68 -8.81
C VAL A 309 -3.63 -7.06 -9.45
N ASP A 310 -4.89 -7.39 -9.76
CA ASP A 310 -5.30 -8.64 -10.45
C ASP A 310 -5.13 -8.60 -11.98
N GLN A 311 -5.16 -7.41 -12.58
CA GLN A 311 -5.17 -7.25 -14.02
C GLN A 311 -3.86 -7.74 -14.63
N LYS A 312 -4.02 -8.71 -15.53
CA LYS A 312 -3.01 -9.14 -16.53
C LYS A 312 -2.85 -8.12 -17.67
N LYS A 313 -3.70 -7.10 -17.75
CA LYS A 313 -3.84 -6.28 -18.97
C LYS A 313 -2.98 -5.02 -18.84
N MET A 314 -1.91 -5.02 -19.61
CA MET A 314 -1.27 -3.82 -20.12
C MET A 314 -2.31 -3.01 -20.89
N ASP A 315 -2.25 -1.68 -20.75
CA ASP A 315 -2.90 -0.82 -21.74
C ASP A 315 -2.29 -1.12 -23.11
N ARG A 316 -3.17 -1.37 -24.08
CA ARG A 316 -2.80 -1.60 -25.48
C ARG A 316 -2.22 -0.28 -26.02
N GLY A 317 -0.92 -0.08 -25.85
CA GLY A 317 -0.22 1.16 -26.21
C GLY A 317 1.03 1.48 -25.37
N SER A 318 1.35 0.70 -24.33
CA SER A 318 2.59 0.91 -23.57
C SER A 318 3.82 0.68 -24.46
N ASN A 319 4.77 1.61 -24.43
CA ASN A 319 6.08 1.40 -25.04
C ASN A 319 6.83 0.25 -24.35
N ILE A 320 7.87 -0.28 -25.01
CA ILE A 320 8.65 -1.44 -24.54
C ILE A 320 9.14 -1.29 -23.09
N LEU A 321 9.45 -0.07 -22.66
CA LEU A 321 9.90 0.23 -21.31
C LEU A 321 8.78 0.07 -20.27
N GLY A 322 7.56 0.48 -20.62
CA GLY A 322 6.36 0.22 -19.83
C GLY A 322 6.05 -1.27 -19.71
N GLU A 323 6.26 -2.05 -20.78
CA GLU A 323 6.08 -3.52 -20.75
C GLU A 323 7.10 -4.19 -19.82
N ILE A 324 8.38 -3.81 -19.93
CA ILE A 324 9.48 -4.31 -19.09
C ILE A 324 9.21 -3.97 -17.62
N THR A 325 8.76 -2.74 -17.35
CA THR A 325 8.43 -2.30 -16.00
C THR A 325 7.23 -3.08 -15.46
N HIS A 326 6.17 -3.28 -16.24
CA HIS A 326 5.05 -4.12 -15.84
C HIS A 326 5.50 -5.54 -15.47
N TYR A 327 6.25 -6.17 -16.38
CA TYR A 327 6.68 -7.55 -16.23
C TYR A 327 7.64 -7.74 -15.04
N PHE A 328 8.68 -6.92 -14.91
CA PHE A 328 9.71 -7.14 -13.89
C PHE A 328 9.49 -6.40 -12.57
N VAL A 329 8.52 -5.49 -12.50
CA VAL A 329 8.11 -4.83 -11.26
C VAL A 329 6.83 -5.42 -10.70
N TYR A 330 5.76 -5.46 -11.48
CA TYR A 330 4.44 -5.83 -10.94
C TYR A 330 4.18 -7.33 -10.88
N LEU A 331 4.91 -8.15 -11.66
CA LEU A 331 4.87 -9.62 -11.57
C LEU A 331 6.00 -10.21 -10.71
N ASP A 332 6.84 -9.36 -10.11
CA ASP A 332 7.87 -9.82 -9.19
C ASP A 332 7.26 -10.59 -8.00
N VAL A 333 7.91 -11.69 -7.61
CA VAL A 333 7.42 -12.60 -6.57
C VAL A 333 7.20 -11.91 -5.23
N TYR A 334 8.06 -10.97 -4.88
CA TYR A 334 7.99 -10.23 -3.63
C TYR A 334 6.89 -9.18 -3.66
N VAL A 335 6.77 -8.47 -4.78
CA VAL A 335 5.68 -7.50 -5.02
C VAL A 335 4.32 -8.19 -5.00
N LYS A 336 4.19 -9.34 -5.67
CA LYS A 336 2.96 -10.13 -5.62
C LYS A 336 2.68 -10.66 -4.23
N TYR A 337 3.69 -11.04 -3.46
CA TYR A 337 3.47 -11.42 -2.06
C TYR A 337 2.93 -10.25 -1.23
N ALA A 338 3.56 -9.07 -1.28
CA ALA A 338 3.10 -7.88 -0.57
C ALA A 338 1.65 -7.52 -0.98
N THR A 339 1.40 -7.41 -2.28
CA THR A 339 0.11 -6.97 -2.83
C THR A 339 -1.02 -8.00 -2.71
N LYS A 340 -0.73 -9.30 -2.84
CA LYS A 340 -1.74 -10.37 -2.79
C LYS A 340 -1.87 -11.03 -1.44
N ARG A 341 -0.94 -10.83 -0.49
CA ARG A 341 -1.04 -11.47 0.85
C ARG A 341 -1.16 -10.46 1.99
N ASN A 342 -0.65 -9.23 1.83
CA ASN A 342 -0.55 -8.27 2.93
C ASN A 342 -1.34 -6.97 2.73
N LEU A 343 -1.60 -6.55 1.48
CA LEU A 343 -2.12 -5.20 1.16
C LEU A 343 -3.56 -4.90 1.61
N PHE A 344 -4.35 -5.90 2.04
CA PHE A 344 -5.75 -5.66 2.45
C PHE A 344 -6.13 -6.34 3.76
N SER A 345 -5.63 -5.82 4.89
CA SER A 345 -6.50 -5.69 6.06
C SER A 345 -7.26 -4.37 5.93
N MET A 346 -8.53 -4.33 6.34
CA MET A 346 -9.31 -3.06 6.36
C MET A 346 -8.71 -2.02 7.32
N GLU A 347 -7.68 -2.39 8.06
CA GLU A 347 -6.80 -1.50 8.82
C GLU A 347 -6.19 -0.38 7.94
N PHE A 348 -6.24 -0.52 6.61
CA PHE A 348 -5.73 0.50 5.69
C PHE A 348 -6.78 1.41 5.08
N LEU A 349 -8.06 1.05 5.17
CA LEU A 349 -9.14 1.69 4.41
C LEU A 349 -9.87 2.69 5.31
N TRP A 350 -9.84 3.96 4.93
CA TRP A 350 -10.60 5.02 5.59
C TRP A 350 -11.93 5.20 4.89
N GLY A 351 -13.03 5.02 5.65
CA GLY A 351 -14.39 4.95 5.06
C GLY A 351 -15.23 6.20 5.22
N ASN A 352 -14.90 7.02 6.21
CA ASN A 352 -15.68 8.22 6.53
C ASN A 352 -14.83 9.49 6.58
N TYR A 353 -13.59 9.45 6.08
CA TYR A 353 -12.71 10.63 6.01
C TYR A 353 -12.52 11.37 7.34
N ARG A 354 -12.86 10.76 8.49
CA ARG A 354 -12.92 11.43 9.80
C ARG A 354 -11.59 11.90 10.35
N TYR A 355 -10.50 11.41 9.77
CA TYR A 355 -9.16 11.83 10.11
C TYR A 355 -8.64 12.91 9.16
N LEU A 356 -9.42 13.32 8.15
CA LEU A 356 -9.17 14.55 7.41
C LEU A 356 -9.51 15.74 8.31
N ASP A 357 -8.74 16.80 8.16
CA ASP A 357 -8.82 18.03 8.95
C ASP A 357 -8.15 19.19 8.17
N GLU A 358 -8.05 20.36 8.78
CA GLU A 358 -7.38 21.54 8.22
C GLU A 358 -5.89 21.33 7.93
N ASN A 359 -5.30 20.28 8.49
CA ASN A 359 -3.91 19.90 8.30
C ASN A 359 -3.75 18.79 7.26
N THR A 360 -4.76 18.55 6.43
CA THR A 360 -4.73 17.62 5.31
C THR A 360 -4.69 18.29 3.94
N LEU A 361 -3.84 17.79 3.05
CA LEU A 361 -3.86 18.08 1.61
C LEU A 361 -3.97 16.76 0.84
N ILE A 362 -4.81 16.72 -0.18
CA ILE A 362 -5.01 15.55 -1.04
C ILE A 362 -4.77 15.99 -2.48
N ILE A 363 -3.99 15.23 -3.23
CA ILE A 363 -3.71 15.49 -4.64
C ILE A 363 -4.17 14.26 -5.42
N LEU A 364 -5.03 14.47 -6.41
CA LEU A 364 -5.62 13.43 -7.23
C LEU A 364 -5.28 13.65 -8.71
N SER A 365 -4.83 12.60 -9.37
CA SER A 365 -4.61 12.57 -10.82
C SER A 365 -5.91 12.22 -11.55
N GLY A 366 -6.33 13.05 -12.52
CA GLY A 366 -7.63 12.89 -13.18
C GLY A 366 -7.76 11.65 -14.07
N ASN A 367 -6.68 11.25 -14.74
CA ASN A 367 -6.62 10.06 -15.61
C ASN A 367 -6.00 8.85 -14.88
N ASP A 368 -6.10 8.79 -13.55
CA ASP A 368 -5.53 7.69 -12.77
C ASP A 368 -6.19 6.35 -13.14
N SER A 369 -5.41 5.37 -13.60
CA SER A 369 -5.90 4.02 -13.93
C SER A 369 -5.93 3.05 -12.74
N ILE A 370 -5.30 3.41 -11.62
CA ILE A 370 -5.16 2.62 -10.40
C ILE A 370 -6.19 3.05 -9.34
N THR A 371 -6.37 4.35 -9.13
CA THR A 371 -7.30 4.91 -8.13
C THR A 371 -8.55 5.47 -8.78
N ALA A 372 -9.68 5.44 -8.07
CA ALA A 372 -10.95 5.96 -8.54
C ALA A 372 -11.05 7.44 -8.17
N SER A 373 -10.19 8.28 -8.76
CA SER A 373 -10.05 9.71 -8.42
C SER A 373 -11.39 10.45 -8.35
N ASP A 374 -12.30 10.22 -9.31
CA ASP A 374 -13.63 10.84 -9.30
C ASP A 374 -14.46 10.44 -8.07
N GLU A 375 -14.54 9.13 -7.77
CA GLU A 375 -15.27 8.60 -6.61
C GLU A 375 -14.65 9.14 -5.31
N ILE A 376 -13.31 9.21 -5.21
CA ILE A 376 -12.61 9.79 -4.06
C ILE A 376 -12.95 11.27 -3.90
N PHE A 377 -12.88 12.05 -4.98
CA PHE A 377 -13.14 13.48 -4.97
C PHE A 377 -14.56 13.78 -4.50
N GLU A 378 -15.56 13.09 -5.08
CA GLU A 378 -16.95 13.23 -4.68
C GLU A 378 -17.17 12.91 -3.20
N ASP A 379 -16.59 11.83 -2.72
CA ASP A 379 -16.76 11.39 -1.33
C ASP A 379 -16.10 12.36 -0.33
N ILE A 380 -14.91 12.89 -0.65
CA ILE A 380 -14.24 13.93 0.15
C ILE A 380 -15.04 15.23 0.14
N TYR A 381 -15.58 15.62 -1.01
CA TYR A 381 -16.40 16.82 -1.15
C TYR A 381 -17.68 16.72 -0.31
N LYS A 382 -18.39 15.58 -0.40
CA LYS A 382 -19.58 15.28 0.43
C LYS A 382 -19.26 15.24 1.92
N ALA A 383 -18.03 14.89 2.29
CA ALA A 383 -17.56 14.92 3.68
C ALA A 383 -17.16 16.33 4.17
N GLY A 384 -17.25 17.36 3.32
CA GLY A 384 -16.95 18.75 3.68
C GLY A 384 -15.48 19.14 3.58
N TYR A 385 -14.65 18.31 2.93
CA TYR A 385 -13.20 18.52 2.80
C TYR A 385 -12.77 18.78 1.35
N GLY A 386 -13.69 19.19 0.46
CA GLY A 386 -13.38 19.43 -0.95
C GLY A 386 -12.30 20.49 -1.18
N ASP A 387 -12.20 21.47 -0.29
CA ASP A 387 -11.16 22.51 -0.30
C ASP A 387 -9.75 21.97 -0.02
N LYS A 388 -9.65 20.74 0.51
CA LYS A 388 -8.38 20.04 0.77
C LYS A 388 -7.87 19.30 -0.44
N VAL A 389 -8.62 19.24 -1.54
CA VAL A 389 -8.24 18.50 -2.73
C VAL A 389 -7.63 19.42 -3.80
N GLU A 390 -6.53 18.99 -4.38
CA GLU A 390 -6.01 19.49 -5.65
C GLU A 390 -6.22 18.44 -6.72
N TRP A 391 -6.87 18.84 -7.80
CA TRP A 391 -7.12 17.99 -8.95
C TRP A 391 -6.11 18.28 -10.06
N LEU A 392 -5.38 17.26 -10.51
CA LEU A 392 -4.43 17.36 -11.60
C LEU A 392 -5.07 16.86 -12.89
N GLU A 393 -5.59 17.81 -13.66
CA GLU A 393 -6.29 17.54 -14.92
C GLU A 393 -5.39 16.81 -15.92
N ASN A 394 -5.88 15.73 -16.53
CA ASN A 394 -5.12 14.89 -17.46
C ASN A 394 -3.84 14.21 -16.90
N ALA A 395 -3.58 14.24 -15.60
CA ALA A 395 -2.47 13.52 -14.99
C ALA A 395 -2.78 12.02 -14.86
N ASN A 396 -1.79 11.17 -15.13
CA ASN A 396 -1.82 9.75 -14.77
C ASN A 396 -1.24 9.53 -13.37
N HIS A 397 -1.45 8.34 -12.82
CA HIS A 397 -0.96 7.95 -11.49
C HIS A 397 0.55 8.20 -11.34
N GLY A 398 0.93 9.04 -10.38
CA GLY A 398 2.32 9.39 -10.08
C GLY A 398 2.98 10.40 -11.03
N ASP A 399 2.26 10.95 -12.03
CA ASP A 399 2.80 11.92 -12.99
C ASP A 399 3.37 13.17 -12.32
N LEU A 400 2.87 13.51 -11.12
CA LEU A 400 3.39 14.59 -10.27
C LEU A 400 4.91 14.49 -10.05
N PHE A 401 5.43 13.27 -9.94
CA PHE A 401 6.86 13.03 -9.69
C PHE A 401 7.63 12.66 -10.95
N MET A 402 6.96 12.06 -11.92
CA MET A 402 7.59 11.53 -13.13
C MET A 402 7.71 12.56 -14.26
N THR A 403 7.02 13.70 -14.15
CA THR A 403 6.99 14.72 -15.19
C THR A 403 7.29 16.10 -14.63
N SER A 404 7.85 16.98 -15.45
CA SER A 404 8.08 18.39 -15.11
C SER A 404 6.83 19.27 -15.29
N LYS A 405 5.66 18.68 -15.56
CA LYS A 405 4.42 19.40 -15.90
C LYS A 405 3.74 20.06 -14.71
N TRP A 406 4.11 19.71 -13.48
CA TRP A 406 3.38 20.10 -12.27
C TRP A 406 4.17 20.99 -11.27
N PRO A 407 4.97 21.98 -11.72
CA PRO A 407 5.81 22.77 -10.81
C PRO A 407 4.98 23.60 -9.82
N HIS A 408 3.77 24.03 -10.22
CA HIS A 408 2.86 24.78 -9.35
C HIS A 408 2.36 23.93 -8.17
N THR A 409 2.01 22.67 -8.41
CA THR A 409 1.61 21.72 -7.37
C THR A 409 2.75 21.46 -6.40
N ILE A 410 3.98 21.24 -6.90
CA ILE A 410 5.17 21.08 -6.03
C ILE A 410 5.40 22.33 -5.16
N LYS A 411 5.26 23.53 -5.74
CA LYS A 411 5.36 24.79 -4.99
C LYS A 411 4.25 24.92 -3.94
N ARG A 412 3.02 24.49 -4.24
CA ARG A 412 1.91 24.46 -3.28
C ARG A 412 2.19 23.50 -2.12
N ILE A 413 2.71 22.29 -2.40
CA ILE A 413 3.14 21.34 -1.37
C ILE A 413 4.17 22.01 -0.44
N LYS A 414 5.21 22.66 -1.00
CA LYS A 414 6.21 23.38 -0.21
C LYS A 414 5.60 24.46 0.67
N LYS A 415 4.72 25.29 0.11
CA LYS A 415 4.03 26.36 0.85
C LYS A 415 3.15 25.79 1.96
N TYR A 416 2.46 24.69 1.70
CA TYR A 416 1.60 24.02 2.68
C TYR A 416 2.37 23.40 3.85
N LEU A 417 3.60 22.97 3.57
CA LEU A 417 4.54 22.38 4.53
C LEU A 417 5.37 23.41 5.30
N SER A 418 5.36 24.68 4.89
CA SER A 418 5.97 25.78 5.65
C SER A 418 5.03 26.13 6.80
#